data_AF-A0A173RDK3-F1
#
_entry.id   AF-A0A173RDK3-F1
#
_cell.length_a   1.000
_cell.length_b   1.000
_cell.length_c   1.000
_cell.angle_alpha   90.00
_cell.angle_beta   90.00
_cell.angle_gamma   90.00
#
_symmetry.space_group_name_H-M   'P 1'
#
loop_
_entity.id
_entity.type
_entity.pdbx_description
1 polymer ?
#
loop_
_entity_poly.entity_id
_entity_poly.type
_entity_poly.pdbx_seq_one_letter_code
_entity_poly.pdbx_strand_id
1 'polypeptide(L)'
;MMKYKAIEQTVQAVQITPDIEMIAPDWFTKKMNTEEIMIDRAQCNGAISVIGCTIYFNVRKYKGSRLVARIGDYVVKDSVGRLNVVRKNDFDRLYKKEEA
;
A
#
# COMPACT_ATOMS: atom_id res chain seq x y z
N MET A 1 -31.22 -12.66 -9.62
CA MET A 1 -29.76 -12.55 -9.84
C MET A 1 -29.39 -11.09 -9.79
N MET A 2 -28.56 -10.67 -8.83
CA MET A 2 -28.17 -9.26 -8.73
C MET A 2 -26.91 -9.01 -9.59
N LYS A 3 -26.94 -7.91 -10.35
CA LYS A 3 -25.85 -7.46 -11.20
C LYS A 3 -25.34 -6.14 -10.64
N TYR A 4 -24.02 -5.98 -10.49
CA TYR A 4 -23.38 -4.80 -9.92
C TYR A 4 -22.30 -4.29 -10.88
N LYS A 5 -22.03 -2.98 -10.86
CA LYS A 5 -20.89 -2.35 -11.54
C LYS A 5 -19.89 -1.86 -10.49
N ALA A 6 -18.60 -1.82 -10.82
CA ALA A 6 -17.61 -1.18 -9.97
C ALA A 6 -17.89 0.32 -9.86
N ILE A 7 -17.61 0.90 -8.69
CA ILE A 7 -17.57 2.35 -8.54
C ILE A 7 -16.25 2.82 -9.17
N GLU A 8 -16.34 3.65 -10.21
CA GLU A 8 -15.17 4.32 -10.77
C GLU A 8 -14.65 5.33 -9.74
N GLN A 9 -13.43 5.12 -9.28
CA GLN A 9 -12.78 5.99 -8.30
C GLN A 9 -11.32 6.22 -8.67
N THR A 10 -10.88 7.46 -8.63
CA THR A 10 -9.46 7.81 -8.69
C THR A 10 -8.83 7.49 -7.33
N VAL A 11 -7.69 6.80 -7.34
CA VAL A 11 -6.96 6.41 -6.14
C VAL A 11 -5.52 6.89 -6.24
N GLN A 12 -4.87 7.11 -5.10
CA GLN A 12 -3.43 7.26 -5.05
C GLN A 12 -2.82 5.89 -4.78
N ALA A 13 -1.74 5.54 -5.48
CA ALA A 13 -1.08 4.25 -5.26
C ALA A 13 0.43 4.41 -5.31
N VAL A 14 1.13 3.56 -4.57
CA VAL A 14 2.59 3.42 -4.63
C VAL A 14 2.95 1.95 -4.69
N GLN A 15 3.87 1.60 -5.59
CA GLN A 15 4.42 0.25 -5.64
C GLN A 15 5.51 0.11 -4.59
N ILE A 16 5.47 -0.99 -3.83
CA ILE A 16 6.51 -1.30 -2.87
C ILE A 16 7.74 -1.82 -3.62
N THR A 17 8.84 -1.10 -3.51
CA THR A 17 10.13 -1.38 -4.15
C THR A 17 11.24 -1.36 -3.10
N PRO A 18 12.44 -1.88 -3.41
CA PRO A 18 13.57 -1.81 -2.48
C PRO A 18 13.93 -0.37 -2.05
N ASP A 19 13.69 0.62 -2.93
CA ASP A 19 14.04 2.03 -2.70
C ASP A 19 12.88 2.86 -2.14
N ILE A 20 11.80 2.21 -1.66
CA ILE A 20 10.56 2.88 -1.23
C ILE A 20 10.80 4.00 -0.20
N GLU A 21 11.79 3.85 0.68
CA GLU A 21 12.13 4.85 1.69
C GLU A 21 12.65 6.16 1.09
N MET A 22 13.19 6.12 -0.14
CA MET A 22 13.68 7.29 -0.87
C MET A 22 12.64 7.92 -1.79
N ILE A 23 11.71 7.11 -2.31
CA ILE A 23 10.76 7.52 -3.37
C ILE A 23 9.30 7.60 -2.90
N ALA A 24 9.04 7.34 -1.62
CA ALA A 24 7.69 7.34 -1.08
C ALA A 24 7.01 8.71 -1.26
N PRO A 25 5.77 8.75 -1.77
CA PRO A 25 5.01 10.00 -1.87
C PRO A 25 4.64 10.52 -0.47
N ASP A 26 4.44 11.84 -0.35
CA ASP A 26 4.16 12.51 0.92
C ASP A 26 3.06 11.86 1.77
N TRP A 27 1.98 11.39 1.14
CA TRP A 27 0.87 10.76 1.87
C TRP A 27 1.30 9.44 2.52
N PHE A 28 2.19 8.69 1.88
CA PHE A 28 2.71 7.43 2.39
C PHE A 28 3.69 7.71 3.52
N THR A 29 4.58 8.68 3.34
CA THR A 29 5.53 9.14 4.37
C THR A 29 4.82 9.65 5.62
N LYS A 30 3.72 10.41 5.48
CA LYS A 30 2.89 10.82 6.61
C LYS A 30 2.34 9.62 7.40
N LYS A 31 2.01 8.52 6.72
CA LYS A 31 1.52 7.28 7.35
C LYS A 31 2.63 6.46 8.00
N MET A 32 3.86 6.56 7.50
CA MET A 32 5.04 6.03 8.19
C MET A 32 5.30 6.77 9.50
N ASN A 33 5.21 8.10 9.48
CA ASN A 33 5.42 8.94 10.66
C ASN A 33 4.37 8.74 11.77
N THR A 34 3.18 8.23 11.42
CA THR A 34 2.13 7.87 12.39
C THR A 34 2.14 6.38 12.77
N GLU A 35 3.16 5.64 12.33
CA GLU A 35 3.30 4.19 12.54
C GLU A 35 2.12 3.36 11.99
N GLU A 36 1.27 3.95 11.14
CA GLU A 36 0.23 3.23 10.42
C GLU A 36 0.83 2.35 9.32
N ILE A 37 2.01 2.70 8.82
CA ILE A 37 2.80 1.88 7.90
C ILE A 37 4.20 1.70 8.47
N MET A 38 4.65 0.45 8.55
CA MET A 38 6.02 0.12 8.93
C MET A 38 6.71 -0.59 7.76
N ILE A 39 7.92 -0.14 7.41
CA ILE A 39 8.74 -0.80 6.39
C ILE A 39 9.36 -2.06 6.98
N ASP A 40 9.11 -3.19 6.32
CA ASP A 40 9.66 -4.48 6.70
C ASP A 40 11.03 -4.64 6.06
N ARG A 41 12.04 -4.94 6.89
CA ARG A 41 13.44 -5.10 6.45
C ARG A 41 13.95 -6.47 6.87
N ALA A 42 14.83 -7.04 6.05
CA ALA A 42 15.58 -8.24 6.39
C ALA A 42 17.08 -7.92 6.36
N GLN A 43 17.81 -8.50 7.31
CA GLN A 43 19.27 -8.47 7.31
C GLN A 43 19.79 -9.82 6.80
N CYS A 44 20.65 -9.78 5.78
CA CYS A 44 21.33 -10.97 5.25
C CYS A 44 22.78 -10.62 4.94
N ASN A 45 23.72 -11.38 5.50
CA ASN A 45 25.17 -11.19 5.30
C ASN A 45 25.67 -9.74 5.56
N GLY A 46 25.10 -9.08 6.57
CA GLY A 46 25.46 -7.70 6.93
C GLY A 46 24.79 -6.62 6.10
N ALA A 47 24.11 -6.96 5.00
CA ALA A 47 23.28 -6.04 4.24
C ALA A 47 21.85 -6.00 4.79
N ILE A 48 21.25 -4.81 4.82
CA ILE A 48 19.84 -4.60 5.15
C ILE A 48 19.09 -4.26 3.86
N SER A 49 18.01 -4.99 3.59
CA SER A 49 17.17 -4.77 2.42
C SER A 49 15.70 -4.65 2.82
N VAL A 50 14.98 -3.75 2.17
CA VAL A 50 13.51 -3.70 2.25
C VAL A 50 12.93 -4.95 1.61
N ILE A 51 11.99 -5.59 2.31
CA ILE A 51 11.26 -6.79 1.84
C ILE A 51 9.76 -6.54 1.66
N GLY A 52 9.26 -5.40 2.13
CA GLY A 52 7.85 -5.07 2.07
C GLY A 52 7.47 -3.95 3.05
N CYS A 53 6.18 -3.87 3.36
CA CYS A 53 5.67 -3.07 4.46
C CYS A 53 4.41 -3.69 5.09
N THR A 54 4.22 -3.41 6.38
CA THR A 54 3.02 -3.76 7.13
C THR A 54 2.18 -2.51 7.38
N ILE A 55 0.87 -2.58 7.09
CA ILE A 55 -0.12 -1.54 7.38
C ILE A 55 -0.90 -1.94 8.63
N TYR A 56 -0.90 -1.09 9.66
CA TYR A 56 -1.61 -1.31 10.91
C TYR A 56 -2.89 -0.48 10.96
N PHE A 57 -4.02 -1.13 11.27
CA PHE A 57 -5.28 -0.42 11.47
C PHE A 57 -5.50 -0.11 12.94
N ASN A 58 -5.42 1.18 13.28
CA ASN A 58 -5.62 1.67 14.66
C ASN A 58 -7.05 2.14 14.94
N VAL A 59 -7.94 2.11 13.94
CA VAL A 59 -9.37 2.43 14.09
C VAL A 59 -10.11 1.35 14.88
N ARG A 60 -11.00 1.75 15.81
CA ARG A 60 -11.73 0.85 16.75
C ARG A 60 -12.27 -0.43 16.11
N LYS A 61 -12.86 -0.32 14.91
CA LYS A 61 -13.49 -1.46 14.20
C LYS A 61 -12.49 -2.52 13.73
N TYR A 62 -11.24 -2.14 13.46
CA TYR A 62 -10.21 -3.01 12.88
C TYR A 62 -8.94 -3.06 13.75
N LYS A 63 -9.04 -2.63 15.01
CA LYS A 63 -7.90 -2.51 15.93
C LYS A 63 -7.19 -3.86 16.06
N GLY A 64 -5.88 -3.89 15.76
CA GLY A 64 -5.05 -5.10 15.80
C GLY A 64 -5.04 -5.90 14.49
N SER A 65 -5.81 -5.49 13.49
CA SER A 65 -5.68 -6.05 12.13
C SER A 65 -4.53 -5.38 11.38
N ARG A 66 -3.90 -6.14 10.48
CA ARG A 66 -2.84 -5.63 9.61
C ARG A 66 -2.94 -6.18 8.19
N LEU A 67 -2.42 -5.41 7.24
CA LEU A 67 -2.12 -5.89 5.88
C LEU A 67 -0.62 -5.92 5.68
N VAL A 68 -0.15 -6.83 4.84
CA VAL A 68 1.27 -6.93 4.48
C VAL A 68 1.37 -6.81 2.97
N ALA A 69 2.17 -5.85 2.51
CA ALA A 69 2.55 -5.69 1.11
C ALA A 69 3.99 -6.16 0.94
N ARG A 70 4.26 -6.99 -0.05
CA ARG A 70 5.61 -7.43 -0.41
C ARG A 70 6.17 -6.53 -1.51
N ILE A 71 7.47 -6.66 -1.78
CA ILE A 71 8.07 -6.08 -2.99
C ILE A 71 7.22 -6.44 -4.22
N GLY A 72 6.87 -5.44 -5.00
CA GLY A 72 6.04 -5.54 -6.20
C GLY A 72 4.55 -5.29 -5.98
N ASP A 73 4.04 -5.47 -4.75
CA ASP A 73 2.65 -5.13 -4.42
C ASP A 73 2.43 -3.62 -4.39
N TYR A 74 1.18 -3.20 -4.51
CA TYR A 74 0.77 -1.80 -4.44
C TYR A 74 0.05 -1.53 -3.12
N VAL A 75 0.43 -0.44 -2.46
CA VAL A 75 -0.39 0.16 -1.42
C VAL A 75 -1.26 1.23 -2.06
N VAL A 76 -2.57 1.06 -1.95
CA VAL A 76 -3.59 1.92 -2.54
C VAL A 76 -4.28 2.70 -1.44
N LYS A 77 -4.37 4.02 -1.63
CA LYS A 77 -5.12 4.95 -0.81
C LYS A 77 -6.35 5.43 -1.58
N ASP A 78 -7.53 5.14 -1.06
CA ASP A 78 -8.78 5.59 -1.65
C ASP A 78 -9.07 7.07 -1.35
N SER A 79 -10.17 7.60 -1.91
CA SER A 79 -10.58 9.00 -1.78
C SER A 79 -10.89 9.43 -0.34
N VAL A 80 -11.22 8.48 0.55
CA VAL A 80 -11.48 8.74 1.97
C VAL A 80 -10.25 8.45 2.85
N GLY A 81 -9.10 8.15 2.24
CA GLY A 81 -7.83 7.93 2.90
C GLY A 81 -7.64 6.55 3.51
N ARG A 82 -8.49 5.57 3.20
CA ARG A 82 -8.30 4.19 3.63
C ARG A 82 -7.24 3.53 2.77
N LEU A 83 -6.48 2.65 3.42
CA LEU A 83 -5.37 1.93 2.81
C LEU A 83 -5.78 0.49 2.52
N ASN A 84 -5.32 -0.01 1.37
CA ASN A 84 -5.42 -1.41 0.99
C ASN A 84 -4.13 -1.88 0.32
N VAL A 85 -3.93 -3.19 0.26
CA VAL A 85 -2.83 -3.82 -0.47
C VAL A 85 -3.41 -4.57 -1.67
N VAL A 86 -2.83 -4.33 -2.84
CA VAL A 86 -3.25 -4.94 -4.10
C VAL A 86 -2.02 -5.56 -4.77
N ARG A 87 -2.11 -6.82 -5.16
CA ARG A 87 -1.02 -7.49 -5.89
C ARG A 87 -0.86 -6.87 -7.26
N LYS A 88 0.38 -6.82 -7.78
CA LYS A 88 0.68 -6.25 -9.10
C LYS A 88 -0.28 -6.67 -10.20
N ASN A 89 -0.48 -7.98 -10.37
CA ASN A 89 -1.34 -8.53 -11.42
C ASN A 89 -2.81 -8.09 -11.28
N ASP A 90 -3.30 -7.90 -10.06
CA ASP A 90 -4.65 -7.41 -9.81
C ASP A 90 -4.71 -5.90 -9.98
N PHE A 91 -3.67 -5.18 -9.59
CA PHE A 91 -3.59 -3.73 -9.74
C PHE A 91 -3.68 -3.32 -11.21
N ASP A 92 -2.88 -3.95 -12.08
CA ASP A 92 -2.85 -3.68 -13.52
C ASP A 92 -4.18 -4.01 -14.22
N ARG A 93 -4.98 -4.91 -13.63
CA ARG A 93 -6.33 -5.27 -14.12
C ARG A 93 -7.42 -4.32 -13.64
N LEU A 94 -7.29 -3.84 -12.40
CA LEU A 94 -8.31 -3.04 -11.72
C LEU A 94 -8.13 -1.54 -11.94
N TYR A 95 -6.91 -1.08 -12.19
CA TYR A 95 -6.57 0.33 -12.31
C TYR A 95 -5.90 0.61 -13.63
N LYS A 96 -6.29 1.73 -14.24
CA LYS A 96 -5.58 2.33 -15.36
C LYS A 96 -4.99 3.64 -14.90
N LYS A 97 -3.81 3.98 -15.42
CA LYS A 97 -3.22 5.29 -15.16
C LYS A 97 -4.16 6.36 -15.72
N GLU A 98 -4.48 7.36 -14.91
CA GLU A 98 -5.19 8.54 -15.39
C GLU A 98 -4.25 9.25 -16.37
N GLU A 99 -4.66 9.36 -17.64
CA GLU A 99 -3.94 10.15 -18.63
C GLU A 99 -4.11 11.64 -18.27
N ALA A 100 -3.00 12.37 -18.25
CA ALA A 100 -2.93 13.78 -17.87
C ALA A 100 -3.44 14.71 -18.97
#